data_AF-A0A935FVX0-F1
#
_entry.id   AF-A0A935FVX0-F1
#
_cell.length_a   1.000
_cell.length_b   1.000
_cell.length_c   1.000
_cell.angle_alpha   90.00
_cell.angle_beta   90.00
_cell.angle_gamma   90.00
#
_symmetry.space_group_name_H-M   'P 1'
#
loop_
_entity.id
_entity.type
_entity.pdbx_description
1 polymer ?
#
loop_
_entity_poly.entity_id
_entity_poly.type
_entity_poly.pdbx_seq_one_letter_code
_entity_poly.pdbx_strand_id
1 'polypeptide(L)'
;MKPPKERKVHDAEEEDLEEEDLELLKPPIDEDELEERLTEEMHGERDVEDDENFIQEVEKFKKEHCKSKVVTIFNKIGKPKVVDCSVLSPDKTKEELRKVIVLLDEHNIIVHFHNDYTDKEKYRFITGEIFNEAVETNSKNHISFIYEDFHPEMDEEDDVEDF
;
A
#
# COMPACT_ATOMS: atom_id res chain seq x y z
N MET A 1 -19.96 4.03 -71.97
CA MET A 1 -19.00 3.93 -70.84
C MET A 1 -19.69 4.37 -69.57
N LYS A 2 -19.75 3.47 -68.57
CA LYS A 2 -19.89 3.63 -67.11
C LYS A 2 -20.70 2.45 -66.53
N PRO A 3 -20.06 1.55 -65.78
CA PRO A 3 -20.67 0.82 -64.65
C PRO A 3 -20.40 1.60 -63.34
N PRO A 4 -20.71 1.13 -62.11
CA PRO A 4 -21.41 -0.08 -61.67
C PRO A 4 -22.61 0.20 -60.71
N LYS A 5 -23.18 -0.90 -60.21
CA LYS A 5 -24.41 -1.07 -59.41
C LYS A 5 -24.23 -0.73 -57.91
N GLU A 6 -25.22 -0.08 -57.33
CA GLU A 6 -25.69 -0.14 -55.92
C GLU A 6 -27.20 0.22 -55.98
N ARG A 7 -28.15 -0.28 -55.18
CA ARG A 7 -28.15 -0.90 -53.85
C ARG A 7 -29.44 -1.73 -53.74
N LYS A 8 -29.38 -2.85 -53.01
CA LYS A 8 -30.53 -3.70 -52.68
C LYS A 8 -31.39 -3.05 -51.60
N VAL A 9 -32.70 -3.14 -51.73
CA VAL A 9 -33.66 -3.08 -50.63
C VAL A 9 -34.62 -4.24 -50.87
N HIS A 10 -34.62 -5.23 -49.99
CA HIS A 10 -35.79 -6.06 -49.76
C HIS A 10 -35.68 -6.77 -48.42
N ASP A 11 -36.81 -6.71 -47.73
CA ASP A 11 -37.18 -7.25 -46.44
C ASP A 11 -36.90 -8.73 -46.18
N ALA A 12 -36.98 -9.01 -44.88
CA ALA A 12 -37.39 -10.24 -44.23
C ALA A 12 -36.30 -11.29 -44.04
N GLU A 13 -35.62 -11.19 -42.89
CA GLU A 13 -35.25 -12.36 -42.12
C GLU A 13 -35.80 -12.16 -40.70
N GLU A 14 -36.62 -13.13 -40.29
CA GLU A 14 -37.07 -13.34 -38.91
C GLU A 14 -35.84 -13.39 -38.01
N GLU A 15 -35.69 -12.42 -37.10
CA GLU A 15 -34.80 -12.63 -35.95
C GLU A 15 -35.55 -13.54 -34.98
N ASP A 16 -35.20 -14.83 -35.03
CA ASP A 16 -35.34 -15.75 -33.90
C ASP A 16 -34.81 -15.03 -32.67
N LEU A 17 -35.72 -14.63 -31.77
CA LEU A 17 -35.35 -14.22 -30.43
C LEU A 17 -34.77 -15.46 -29.76
N GLU A 18 -33.43 -15.52 -29.69
CA GLU A 18 -32.70 -16.54 -28.96
C GLU A 18 -33.33 -16.68 -27.56
N GLU A 19 -33.73 -17.91 -27.22
CA GLU A 19 -34.39 -18.28 -25.96
C GLU A 19 -33.53 -18.01 -24.70
N GLU A 20 -32.38 -17.33 -24.83
CA GLU A 20 -31.42 -17.08 -23.77
C GLU A 20 -31.74 -15.84 -22.92
N ASP A 21 -32.62 -14.92 -23.36
CA ASP A 21 -32.97 -13.72 -22.55
C ASP A 21 -34.19 -13.93 -21.61
N LEU A 22 -34.65 -15.17 -21.47
CA LEU A 22 -35.73 -15.55 -20.54
C LEU A 22 -35.22 -15.98 -19.15
N GLU A 23 -33.91 -16.00 -18.93
CA GLU A 23 -33.32 -16.37 -17.63
C GLU A 23 -33.20 -15.21 -16.62
N LEU A 24 -33.63 -13.99 -16.98
CA LEU A 24 -33.56 -12.82 -16.10
C LEU A 24 -34.92 -12.33 -15.57
N LEU A 25 -35.91 -13.22 -15.42
CA LEU A 25 -37.02 -12.99 -14.48
C LEU A 25 -37.07 -14.13 -13.46
N LYS A 26 -36.09 -14.14 -12.56
CA LYS A 26 -36.33 -14.74 -11.24
C LYS A 26 -37.53 -14.00 -10.63
N PRO A 27 -38.51 -14.70 -10.03
CA PRO A 27 -39.61 -14.03 -9.34
C PRO A 27 -39.03 -13.02 -8.35
N PRO A 28 -39.72 -11.90 -8.06
CA PRO A 28 -39.30 -11.02 -6.98
C PRO A 28 -39.20 -11.88 -5.72
N ILE A 29 -37.97 -12.13 -5.30
CA ILE A 29 -37.68 -12.79 -4.02
C ILE A 29 -38.29 -11.84 -3.00
N ASP A 30 -39.18 -12.36 -2.16
CA ASP A 30 -39.75 -11.57 -1.07
C ASP A 30 -38.61 -10.99 -0.23
N GLU A 31 -38.74 -9.77 0.29
CA GLU A 31 -37.70 -9.19 1.15
C GLU A 31 -37.40 -10.13 2.32
N ASP A 32 -38.43 -10.82 2.81
CA ASP A 32 -38.33 -11.84 3.86
C ASP A 32 -37.53 -13.09 3.39
N GLU A 33 -37.70 -13.54 2.14
CA GLU A 33 -36.96 -14.68 1.58
C GLU A 33 -35.52 -14.30 1.23
N LEU A 34 -35.29 -13.05 0.82
CA LEU A 34 -33.96 -12.52 0.57
C LEU A 34 -33.19 -12.36 1.89
N GLU A 35 -33.85 -11.87 2.94
CA GLU A 35 -33.31 -11.77 4.29
C GLU A 35 -33.03 -13.17 4.87
N GLU A 36 -33.94 -14.14 4.72
CA GLU A 36 -33.73 -15.51 5.16
C GLU A 36 -32.49 -16.14 4.48
N ARG A 37 -32.36 -15.98 3.15
CA ARG A 37 -31.20 -16.48 2.40
C ARG A 37 -29.89 -15.77 2.77
N LEU A 38 -29.92 -14.46 2.98
CA LEU A 38 -28.76 -13.70 3.48
C LEU A 38 -28.39 -14.14 4.89
N THR A 39 -29.37 -14.41 5.75
CA THR A 39 -29.08 -14.91 7.11
C THR A 39 -28.51 -16.33 7.06
N GLU A 40 -29.02 -17.24 6.23
CA GLU A 40 -28.42 -18.58 6.05
C GLU A 40 -27.00 -18.51 5.46
N GLU A 41 -26.74 -17.59 4.52
CA GLU A 41 -25.41 -17.42 3.90
C GLU A 41 -24.41 -16.70 4.82
N MET A 42 -24.87 -15.75 5.64
CA MET A 42 -24.05 -15.06 6.65
C MET A 42 -23.84 -15.89 7.93
N HIS A 43 -24.67 -16.90 8.17
CA HIS A 43 -24.54 -17.89 9.24
C HIS A 43 -23.98 -19.23 8.72
N GLY A 44 -23.04 -19.20 7.77
CA GLY A 44 -22.12 -20.32 7.64
C GLY A 44 -21.61 -20.68 9.03
N GLU A 45 -21.88 -21.92 9.49
CA GLU A 45 -21.68 -22.35 10.88
C GLU A 45 -20.28 -21.91 11.33
N ARG A 46 -20.21 -20.86 12.14
CA ARG A 46 -18.94 -20.44 12.71
C ARG A 46 -18.63 -21.45 13.79
N ASP A 47 -17.80 -22.43 13.46
CA ASP A 47 -17.38 -23.45 14.40
C ASP A 47 -16.74 -22.77 15.61
N VAL A 48 -17.08 -23.22 16.82
CA VAL A 48 -16.55 -22.65 18.07
C VAL A 48 -15.01 -22.74 18.09
N GLU A 49 -14.42 -23.70 17.37
CA GLU A 49 -12.98 -23.82 17.12
C GLU A 49 -12.38 -22.61 16.37
N ASP A 50 -13.12 -21.99 15.44
CA ASP A 50 -12.65 -20.80 14.71
C ASP A 50 -12.55 -19.59 15.62
N ASP A 51 -13.51 -19.41 16.53
CA ASP A 51 -13.48 -18.34 17.54
C ASP A 51 -12.33 -18.58 18.53
N GLU A 52 -12.07 -19.83 18.95
CA GLU A 52 -10.93 -20.15 19.83
C GLU A 52 -9.58 -19.91 19.14
N ASN A 53 -9.44 -20.29 17.86
CA ASN A 53 -8.22 -20.06 17.08
C ASN A 53 -7.96 -18.57 16.88
N PHE A 54 -8.99 -17.80 16.55
CA PHE A 54 -8.90 -16.34 16.44
C PHE A 54 -8.48 -15.69 17.76
N ILE A 55 -9.08 -16.10 18.88
CA ILE A 55 -8.70 -15.60 20.22
C ILE A 55 -7.24 -15.93 20.51
N GLN A 56 -6.79 -17.16 20.21
CA GLN A 56 -5.39 -17.56 20.40
C GLN A 56 -4.42 -16.76 19.53
N GLU A 57 -4.77 -16.46 18.28
CA GLU A 57 -3.95 -15.63 17.39
C GLU A 57 -3.88 -14.19 17.87
N VAL A 58 -5.00 -13.61 18.30
CA VAL A 58 -5.04 -12.27 18.91
C VAL A 58 -4.20 -12.24 20.19
N GLU A 59 -4.25 -13.28 21.03
CA GLU A 59 -3.42 -13.37 22.23
C GLU A 59 -1.93 -13.54 21.93
N LYS A 60 -1.57 -14.35 20.92
CA LYS A 60 -0.18 -14.50 20.45
C LYS A 60 0.35 -13.17 19.93
N PHE A 61 -0.41 -12.49 19.07
CA PHE A 61 -0.10 -11.16 18.57
C PHE A 61 0.11 -10.15 19.72
N LYS A 62 -0.82 -10.09 20.68
CA LYS A 62 -0.69 -9.23 21.86
C LYS A 62 0.55 -9.56 22.70
N LYS A 63 0.88 -10.84 22.89
CA LYS A 63 2.08 -11.27 23.64
C LYS A 63 3.38 -10.92 22.92
N GLU A 64 3.39 -10.98 21.60
CA GLU A 64 4.55 -10.63 20.77
C GLU A 64 4.76 -9.10 20.77
N HIS A 65 3.70 -8.32 20.61
CA HIS A 65 3.76 -6.85 20.62
C HIS A 65 3.93 -6.24 22.02
N CYS A 66 3.38 -6.84 23.09
CA CYS A 66 3.58 -6.37 24.47
C CYS A 66 5.06 -6.37 24.90
N LYS A 67 5.89 -7.20 24.26
CA LYS A 67 7.33 -7.33 24.56
C LYS A 67 8.21 -6.49 23.62
N SER A 68 7.65 -5.82 22.62
CA SER A 68 8.43 -5.00 21.70
C SER A 68 8.88 -3.74 22.43
N LYS A 69 10.21 -3.59 22.60
CA LYS A 69 10.78 -2.34 23.11
C LYS A 69 10.86 -1.36 21.96
N VAL A 70 10.18 -0.23 22.07
CA VAL A 70 10.31 0.88 21.13
C VAL A 70 11.57 1.67 21.47
N VAL A 71 12.44 1.86 20.47
CA VAL A 71 13.67 2.66 20.57
C VAL A 71 13.76 3.57 19.36
N THR A 72 14.45 4.70 19.49
CA THR A 72 14.71 5.54 18.31
C THR A 72 15.70 4.86 17.38
N ILE A 73 15.62 5.15 16.07
CA ILE A 73 16.57 4.65 15.08
C ILE A 73 18.00 5.02 15.47
N PHE A 74 18.23 6.25 15.93
CA PHE A 74 19.54 6.69 16.43
C PHE A 74 20.11 5.74 17.50
N ASN A 75 19.28 5.25 18.42
CA ASN A 75 19.69 4.28 19.42
C ASN A 75 19.87 2.87 18.81
N LYS A 76 19.00 2.46 17.89
CA LYS A 76 19.03 1.14 17.21
C LYS A 76 20.31 0.93 16.41
N ILE A 77 20.79 1.97 15.72
CA ILE A 77 22.00 1.95 14.87
C ILE A 77 23.29 2.28 15.64
N GLY A 78 23.24 2.34 16.98
CA GLY A 78 24.44 2.50 17.81
C GLY A 78 24.95 3.94 17.99
N LYS A 79 24.11 4.96 17.79
CA LYS A 79 24.42 6.39 18.01
C LYS A 79 25.62 6.88 17.20
N PRO A 80 25.55 6.83 15.86
CA PRO A 80 26.63 7.28 14.99
C PRO A 80 26.96 8.75 15.23
N LYS A 81 28.25 9.08 15.15
CA LYS A 81 28.70 10.48 15.16
C LYS A 81 28.47 11.07 13.78
N VAL A 82 27.31 11.70 13.59
CA VAL A 82 26.99 12.44 12.36
C VAL A 82 27.44 13.89 12.48
N VAL A 83 27.89 14.44 11.36
CA VAL A 83 28.30 15.84 11.26
C VAL A 83 27.11 16.63 10.74
N ASP A 84 26.91 17.85 11.25
CA ASP A 84 25.80 18.69 10.80
C ASP A 84 25.92 19.02 9.29
N CYS A 85 24.79 18.88 8.59
CA CYS A 85 24.66 19.14 7.16
C CYS A 85 25.03 20.58 6.74
N SER A 86 24.97 21.54 7.66
CA SER A 86 25.32 22.95 7.44
C SER A 86 26.83 23.20 7.31
N VAL A 87 27.65 22.30 7.85
CA VAL A 87 29.12 22.44 7.89
C VAL A 87 29.80 21.59 6.81
N LEU A 88 29.07 20.65 6.19
CA LEU A 88 29.60 19.76 5.17
C LEU A 88 29.64 20.43 3.78
N SER A 89 30.75 20.24 3.07
CA SER A 89 30.85 20.56 1.65
C SER A 89 30.10 19.51 0.80
N PRO A 90 29.64 19.83 -0.42
CA PRO A 90 28.84 18.91 -1.25
C PRO A 90 29.47 17.54 -1.43
N ASP A 91 30.78 17.48 -1.71
CA ASP A 91 31.53 16.23 -1.87
C ASP A 91 31.53 15.39 -0.59
N LYS A 92 31.71 16.04 0.57
CA LYS A 92 31.71 15.36 1.87
C LYS A 92 30.31 14.91 2.25
N THR A 93 29.29 15.70 1.95
CA THR A 93 27.89 15.33 2.17
C THR A 93 27.55 14.04 1.43
N LYS A 94 27.99 13.90 0.18
CA LYS A 94 27.78 12.69 -0.61
C LYS A 94 28.49 11.46 -0.01
N GLU A 95 29.72 11.63 0.46
CA GLU A 95 30.46 10.57 1.14
C GLU A 95 29.80 10.16 2.46
N GLU A 96 29.39 11.13 3.28
CA GLU A 96 28.70 10.88 4.54
C GLU A 96 27.31 10.26 4.33
N LEU A 97 26.56 10.72 3.33
CA LEU A 97 25.27 10.15 2.95
C LEU A 97 25.39 8.67 2.62
N ARG A 98 26.39 8.28 1.81
CA ARG A 98 26.64 6.86 1.51
C ARG A 98 26.94 6.05 2.75
N LYS A 99 27.76 6.58 3.67
CA LYS A 99 28.08 5.89 4.94
C LYS A 99 26.82 5.68 5.78
N VAL A 100 25.97 6.69 5.87
CA VAL A 100 24.72 6.61 6.64
C VAL A 100 23.74 5.63 5.98
N ILE A 101 23.59 5.65 4.66
CA ILE A 101 22.72 4.69 3.94
C ILE A 101 23.18 3.25 4.19
N VAL A 102 24.48 2.96 4.06
CA VAL A 102 25.03 1.63 4.35
C VAL A 102 24.78 1.24 5.80
N LEU A 103 24.96 2.17 6.74
CA LEU A 103 24.68 1.92 8.15
C LEU A 103 23.20 1.60 8.41
N LEU A 104 22.27 2.28 7.74
CA LEU A 104 20.84 1.97 7.86
C LEU A 104 20.53 0.57 7.31
N ASP A 105 21.11 0.23 6.15
CA ASP A 105 20.94 -1.06 5.49
C ASP A 105 21.44 -2.23 6.36
N GLU A 106 22.59 -2.08 7.02
CA GLU A 106 23.11 -3.04 8.01
C GLU A 106 22.11 -3.33 9.15
N HIS A 107 21.21 -2.39 9.42
CA HIS A 107 20.16 -2.49 10.43
C HIS A 107 18.76 -2.78 9.84
N ASN A 108 18.67 -3.20 8.56
CA ASN A 108 17.44 -3.47 7.81
C ASN A 108 16.51 -2.25 7.72
N ILE A 109 17.08 -1.04 7.65
CA ILE A 109 16.35 0.20 7.49
C ILE A 109 16.65 0.77 6.09
N ILE A 110 15.60 1.04 5.32
CA ILE A 110 15.70 1.58 3.97
C ILE A 110 14.92 2.89 3.92
N VAL A 111 15.48 3.88 3.22
CA VAL A 111 14.83 5.17 2.99
C VAL A 111 14.70 5.38 1.48
N HIS A 112 13.46 5.55 1.03
CA HIS A 112 13.09 5.82 -0.35
C HIS A 112 12.76 7.29 -0.55
N PHE A 113 12.98 7.73 -1.79
CA PHE A 113 12.66 9.05 -2.28
C PHE A 113 12.02 8.83 -3.65
N HIS A 114 10.80 9.31 -3.86
CA HIS A 114 10.12 9.21 -5.15
C HIS A 114 10.69 10.22 -6.15
N ASN A 115 11.03 11.42 -5.67
CA ASN A 115 11.62 12.49 -6.49
C ASN A 115 13.15 12.59 -6.34
N ASP A 116 13.78 13.33 -7.25
CA ASP A 116 15.24 13.54 -7.21
C ASP A 116 15.62 14.73 -6.31
N TYR A 117 15.97 14.42 -5.07
CA TYR A 117 16.49 15.42 -4.13
C TYR A 117 18.01 15.48 -4.10
N THR A 118 18.53 16.65 -3.73
CA THR A 118 19.97 16.84 -3.53
C THR A 118 20.52 15.93 -2.41
N ASP A 119 21.80 15.55 -2.52
CA ASP A 119 22.47 14.75 -1.47
C ASP A 119 22.39 15.41 -0.08
N LYS A 120 22.36 16.75 -0.05
CA LYS A 120 22.20 17.52 1.18
C LYS A 120 20.84 17.34 1.82
N GLU A 121 19.80 17.33 1.00
CA GLU A 121 18.43 17.13 1.46
C GLU A 121 18.22 15.72 2.01
N LYS A 122 18.64 14.71 1.23
CA LYS A 122 18.61 13.30 1.63
C LYS A 122 19.35 13.10 2.96
N TYR A 123 20.54 13.69 3.12
CA TYR A 123 21.31 13.61 4.36
C TYR A 123 20.64 14.31 5.54
N ARG A 124 20.09 15.52 5.33
CA ARG A 124 19.37 16.26 6.37
C ARG A 124 18.16 15.48 6.86
N PHE A 125 17.35 14.95 5.95
CA PHE A 125 16.18 14.14 6.28
C PHE A 125 16.55 12.94 7.14
N ILE A 126 17.56 12.16 6.70
CA ILE A 126 17.97 10.97 7.42
C ILE A 126 18.49 11.31 8.83
N THR A 127 19.39 12.28 8.94
CA THR A 127 20.03 12.61 10.22
C THR A 127 19.15 13.42 11.16
N GLY A 128 18.21 14.19 10.63
CA GLY A 128 17.32 15.08 11.37
C GLY A 128 15.96 14.47 11.73
N GLU A 129 15.42 13.60 10.88
CA GLU A 129 14.05 13.10 11.02
C GLU A 129 14.07 11.59 11.27
N ILE A 130 14.61 10.81 10.33
CA ILE A 130 14.66 9.34 10.45
C ILE A 130 15.36 8.89 11.73
N PHE A 131 16.44 9.54 12.14
CA PHE A 131 17.14 9.18 13.38
C PHE A 131 16.28 9.33 14.64
N ASN A 132 15.31 10.25 14.62
CA ASN A 132 14.40 10.50 15.73
C ASN A 132 13.18 9.56 15.72
N GLU A 133 12.92 8.88 14.61
CA GLU A 133 11.79 7.96 14.49
C GLU A 133 11.91 6.76 15.44
N ALA A 134 10.76 6.38 15.98
CA ALA A 134 10.63 5.36 17.01
C ALA A 134 10.24 4.02 16.37
N VAL A 135 11.09 3.02 16.53
CA VAL A 135 10.93 1.71 15.90
C VAL A 135 10.99 0.57 16.91
N GLU A 136 10.32 -0.53 16.61
CA GLU A 136 10.39 -1.72 17.44
C GLU A 136 11.77 -2.39 17.32
N THR A 137 12.37 -2.68 18.48
CA THR A 137 13.72 -3.29 18.55
C THR A 137 13.73 -4.72 18.00
N ASN A 138 12.65 -5.47 18.23
CA ASN A 138 12.56 -6.90 17.92
C ASN A 138 11.96 -7.21 16.55
N SER A 139 11.62 -6.19 15.76
CA SER A 139 11.15 -6.42 14.39
C SER A 139 12.30 -7.02 13.57
N LYS A 140 12.11 -8.27 13.13
CA LYS A 140 12.98 -8.94 12.14
C LYS A 140 12.67 -8.48 10.72
N ASN A 141 11.67 -7.62 10.55
CA ASN A 141 11.24 -7.13 9.25
C ASN A 141 12.07 -5.93 8.85
N HIS A 142 12.17 -5.71 7.54
CA HIS A 142 12.71 -4.46 7.01
C HIS A 142 11.80 -3.30 7.42
N ILE A 143 12.42 -2.21 7.85
CA ILE A 143 11.74 -0.96 8.15
C ILE A 143 12.00 -0.05 6.96
N SER A 144 10.94 0.39 6.31
CA SER A 144 11.01 1.25 5.14
C SER A 144 10.42 2.61 5.47
N PHE A 145 11.06 3.68 5.02
CA PHE A 145 10.57 5.05 5.10
C PHE A 145 10.54 5.66 3.71
N ILE A 146 9.51 6.43 3.41
CA ILE A 146 9.38 7.20 2.18
C ILE A 146 9.45 8.67 2.57
N TYR A 147 10.24 9.47 1.87
CA TYR A 147 10.42 10.90 2.18
C TYR A 147 9.11 11.68 2.07
N GLU A 148 8.34 11.41 1.04
CA GLU A 148 7.07 12.06 0.72
C GLU A 148 5.99 11.82 1.79
N ASP A 149 6.06 10.71 2.54
CA ASP A 149 5.18 10.47 3.70
C ASP A 149 5.39 11.50 4.83
N PHE A 150 6.58 12.11 4.90
CA PHE A 150 6.94 13.12 5.90
C PHE A 150 6.83 14.56 5.37
N HIS A 151 6.94 14.72 4.05
CA HIS A 151 6.91 16.00 3.33
C HIS A 151 5.93 15.91 2.15
N PRO A 152 4.62 15.80 2.42
CA PRO A 152 3.61 15.57 1.38
C PRO A 152 3.50 16.72 0.37
N GLU A 153 3.95 17.93 0.74
CA GLU A 153 4.02 19.07 -0.18
C GLU A 153 5.07 18.91 -1.30
N MET A 154 5.98 17.95 -1.13
CA MET A 154 7.01 17.61 -2.11
C MET A 154 6.61 16.42 -2.98
N ASP A 155 5.42 15.84 -2.74
CA ASP A 155 4.87 14.77 -3.54
C ASP A 155 4.26 15.37 -4.81
N GLU A 156 5.00 15.28 -5.92
CA GLU A 156 4.58 15.73 -7.25
C GLU A 156 3.67 14.69 -7.92
N GLU A 157 2.73 14.09 -7.18
CA GLU A 157 1.62 13.36 -7.81
C GLU A 157 0.74 14.40 -8.51
N ASP A 158 0.91 14.44 -9.84
CA ASP A 158 0.20 15.28 -10.80
C ASP A 158 -1.22 15.62 -10.35
N ASP A 159 -1.52 16.92 -10.34
CA ASP A 159 -2.88 17.46 -10.31
C ASP A 159 -3.78 16.54 -11.13
N VAL A 160 -4.66 15.80 -10.45
CA VAL A 160 -5.71 15.03 -11.10
C VAL A 160 -6.53 16.06 -11.86
N GLU A 161 -6.29 16.19 -13.16
CA GLU A 161 -7.15 16.97 -14.05
C GLU A 161 -8.54 16.33 -13.93
N ASP A 162 -9.40 16.96 -13.13
CA ASP A 162 -10.84 16.71 -13.13
C ASP A 162 -11.33 16.95 -14.57
N PHE A 163 -11.49 15.86 -15.34
CA PHE A 163 -12.09 15.83 -16.68
C PHE A 163 -13.61 15.77 -16.62
#